data_AF-A0A9N9DJ03-F1
#
_entry.id   AF-A0A9N9DJ03-F1
#
_cell.length_a   1.000
_cell.length_b   1.000
_cell.length_c   1.000
_cell.angle_alpha   90.00
_cell.angle_beta   90.00
_cell.angle_gamma   90.00
#
_symmetry.space_group_name_H-M   'P 1'
#
loop_
_entity.id
_entity.type
_entity.pdbx_description
1 polymer ?
#
loop_
_entity_poly.entity_id
_entity_poly.type
_entity_poly.pdbx_seq_one_letter_code
_entity_poly.pdbx_strand_id
1 'polypeptide(L)'
;MSTIIDAVGNAAGLAVNAVSSLIYDEETYAEKFGKNNPHGSFAAIRENVHIKWYVDAKDYFYAISEALLSAKKEIFIGDWWLSPELYLRRPPSKNENFRLDRLLKRKAEEGVQIYIAIYKEIYPTTGTQNSKHSKSALKNLHPNIKVQRHPDFIAEVGTHYMWTHHEKLVVIDRRISFIGGLDLCFGRYDTHSHQLVDNAEISDRMEIWPGQDYSNPRICDFANVDQWMKTLVDKKEVARMPWHDVAIGFVGKPALDVARHFIERWNFIKKEKAENNPKYP
;
A
#
# COMPACT_ATOMS: atom_id res chain seq x y z
N MET A 1 8.29 -36.04 -25.62
CA MET A 1 9.06 -34.87 -25.16
C MET A 1 8.09 -33.91 -24.48
N SER A 2 7.90 -34.08 -23.18
CA SER A 2 7.28 -33.09 -22.30
C SER A 2 8.39 -32.24 -21.71
N THR A 3 8.37 -30.93 -21.91
CA THR A 3 9.26 -30.05 -21.13
C THR A 3 8.74 -28.62 -21.05
N ILE A 4 8.50 -28.23 -19.80
CA ILE A 4 8.78 -26.90 -19.22
C ILE A 4 7.80 -25.78 -19.60
N ILE A 5 6.56 -25.85 -19.10
CA ILE A 5 5.73 -24.64 -18.87
C ILE A 5 5.02 -24.63 -17.49
N ASP A 6 4.84 -25.75 -16.78
CA ASP A 6 3.91 -25.80 -15.63
C ASP A 6 4.47 -25.64 -14.19
N ALA A 7 5.75 -25.29 -13.98
CA ALA A 7 6.32 -25.36 -12.62
C ALA A 7 6.21 -24.10 -11.76
N VAL A 8 5.81 -22.93 -12.28
CA VAL A 8 5.91 -21.64 -11.52
C VAL A 8 4.56 -20.97 -11.24
N GLY A 9 3.47 -21.39 -11.91
CA GLY A 9 2.17 -20.73 -11.80
C GLY A 9 1.27 -21.15 -10.64
N ASN A 10 1.56 -22.28 -9.97
CA ASN A 10 0.60 -22.90 -9.03
C ASN A 10 1.01 -22.83 -7.55
N ALA A 11 2.25 -22.45 -7.24
CA ALA A 11 2.73 -22.38 -5.86
C ALA A 11 2.10 -21.23 -5.06
N ALA A 12 1.79 -20.11 -5.71
CA ALA A 12 1.14 -18.96 -5.06
C ALA A 12 -0.33 -19.26 -4.69
N GLY A 13 -1.08 -19.93 -5.57
CA GLY A 13 -2.47 -20.33 -5.32
C GLY A 13 -2.61 -21.41 -4.23
N LEU A 14 -1.65 -22.34 -4.16
CA LEU A 14 -1.57 -23.33 -3.08
C LEU A 14 -1.25 -22.69 -1.73
N ALA A 15 -0.37 -21.68 -1.70
CA ALA A 15 -0.06 -20.94 -0.49
C ALA A 15 -1.29 -20.20 0.06
N VAL A 16 -2.09 -19.57 -0.79
CA VAL A 16 -3.32 -18.84 -0.38
C VAL A 16 -4.39 -19.79 0.20
N ASN A 17 -4.57 -20.98 -0.38
CA ASN A 17 -5.53 -21.97 0.13
C ASN A 17 -5.06 -22.63 1.44
N ALA A 18 -3.77 -22.92 1.60
CA ALA A 18 -3.22 -23.43 2.86
C ALA A 18 -3.30 -22.37 3.99
N VAL A 19 -3.20 -21.10 3.61
CA VAL A 19 -3.33 -19.95 4.50
C VAL A 19 -4.80 -19.75 4.97
N SER A 20 -5.80 -20.07 4.14
CA SER A 20 -7.20 -19.90 4.53
C SER A 20 -7.66 -20.87 5.63
N SER A 21 -7.03 -22.05 5.74
CA SER A 21 -7.31 -23.00 6.83
C SER A 21 -6.74 -22.59 8.19
N LEU A 22 -5.90 -21.55 8.26
CA LEU A 22 -5.23 -21.08 9.49
C LEU A 22 -5.97 -19.89 10.14
N ILE A 23 -7.18 -19.61 9.68
CA ILE A 23 -7.95 -18.44 10.06
C ILE A 23 -8.69 -18.71 11.38
N TYR A 24 -8.35 -17.95 12.42
CA TYR A 24 -8.99 -17.98 13.74
C TYR A 24 -10.31 -17.19 13.73
N ASP A 25 -11.26 -17.63 14.57
CA ASP A 25 -12.52 -16.94 14.81
C ASP A 25 -12.32 -15.72 15.75
N GLU A 26 -13.08 -14.65 15.52
CA GLU A 26 -12.92 -13.34 16.19
C GLU A 26 -13.18 -13.40 17.70
N GLU A 27 -14.01 -14.35 18.16
CA GLU A 27 -14.36 -14.51 19.58
C GLU A 27 -13.17 -14.87 20.48
N THR A 28 -12.11 -15.46 19.92
CA THR A 28 -10.93 -15.92 20.69
C THR A 28 -9.90 -14.82 21.02
N TYR A 29 -10.08 -13.58 20.58
CA TYR A 29 -9.06 -12.51 20.68
C TYR A 29 -9.27 -11.49 21.81
N ALA A 30 -10.37 -11.58 22.54
CA ALA A 30 -10.64 -10.70 23.68
C ALA A 30 -9.78 -11.01 24.92
N GLU A 31 -9.00 -12.11 24.90
CA GLU A 31 -8.20 -12.53 26.05
C GLU A 31 -6.77 -11.94 26.07
N LYS A 32 -6.50 -11.21 27.16
CA LYS A 32 -5.17 -10.85 27.71
C LYS A 32 -4.36 -9.82 26.94
N PHE A 33 -4.76 -8.55 27.07
CA PHE A 33 -3.83 -7.43 26.90
C PHE A 33 -2.99 -7.29 28.17
N GLY A 34 -1.82 -7.93 28.17
CA GLY A 34 -0.87 -7.84 29.28
C GLY A 34 -0.29 -6.43 29.37
N LYS A 35 -0.32 -5.84 30.57
CA LYS A 35 0.63 -4.79 30.93
C LYS A 35 1.99 -5.48 31.02
N ASN A 36 2.95 -5.10 30.16
CA ASN A 36 4.34 -5.62 30.05
C ASN A 36 4.63 -6.63 28.92
N ASN A 37 4.21 -6.35 27.67
CA ASN A 37 4.81 -7.06 26.54
C ASN A 37 6.29 -6.64 26.36
N PRO A 38 7.12 -7.48 25.71
CA PRO A 38 8.50 -7.12 25.37
C PRO A 38 8.60 -5.76 24.68
N HIS A 39 9.62 -5.00 25.06
CA HIS A 39 9.91 -3.66 24.53
C HIS A 39 8.79 -2.61 24.73
N GLY A 40 7.81 -2.88 25.61
CA GLY A 40 6.68 -1.97 25.82
C GLY A 40 5.67 -1.97 24.67
N SER A 41 5.70 -2.98 23.80
CA SER A 41 4.77 -3.11 22.67
C SER A 41 3.32 -3.23 23.13
N PHE A 42 2.37 -2.71 22.34
CA PHE A 42 0.94 -2.96 22.57
C PHE A 42 0.54 -4.42 22.22
N ALA A 43 1.34 -5.08 21.38
CA ALA A 43 1.12 -6.46 20.92
C ALA A 43 2.04 -7.44 21.66
N ALA A 44 1.50 -8.61 22.01
CA ALA A 44 2.25 -9.71 22.61
C ALA A 44 3.07 -10.48 21.55
N ILE A 45 4.04 -11.29 21.99
CA ILE A 45 4.74 -12.23 21.10
C ILE A 45 3.71 -13.20 20.49
N ARG A 46 3.79 -13.39 19.18
CA ARG A 46 3.00 -14.36 18.44
C ARG A 46 3.92 -15.47 17.95
N GLU A 47 3.75 -16.67 18.49
CA GLU A 47 4.51 -17.86 18.09
C GLU A 47 3.87 -18.55 16.89
N ASN A 48 4.68 -19.34 16.15
CA ASN A 48 4.22 -20.17 15.03
C ASN A 48 3.49 -19.37 13.94
N VAL A 49 4.04 -18.20 13.59
CA VAL A 49 3.49 -17.30 12.57
C VAL A 49 4.11 -17.61 11.21
N HIS A 50 3.28 -17.62 10.17
CA HIS A 50 3.74 -17.60 8.79
C HIS A 50 4.06 -16.16 8.36
N ILE A 51 5.33 -15.94 8.04
CA ILE A 51 5.86 -14.67 7.56
C ILE A 51 6.64 -14.89 6.26
N LYS A 52 6.54 -13.95 5.34
CA LYS A 52 7.34 -13.87 4.13
C LYS A 52 7.96 -12.48 4.05
N TRP A 53 9.27 -12.41 3.85
CA TRP A 53 9.96 -11.17 3.54
C TRP A 53 9.98 -10.94 2.02
N TYR A 54 10.10 -9.68 1.63
CA TYR A 54 10.21 -9.23 0.26
C TYR A 54 11.37 -8.24 0.18
N VAL A 55 12.25 -8.46 -0.78
CA VAL A 55 13.28 -7.50 -1.16
C VAL A 55 12.82 -6.88 -2.47
N ASP A 56 12.82 -5.56 -2.52
CA ASP A 56 12.25 -4.73 -3.59
C ASP A 56 10.73 -4.94 -3.79
N ALA A 57 10.13 -4.09 -4.62
CA ALA A 57 8.68 -3.99 -4.68
C ALA A 57 8.00 -4.94 -5.66
N LYS A 58 8.71 -5.54 -6.63
CA LYS A 58 8.09 -6.42 -7.63
C LYS A 58 7.25 -7.53 -6.99
N ASP A 59 7.85 -8.33 -6.12
CA ASP A 59 7.17 -9.47 -5.52
C ASP A 59 6.24 -9.03 -4.38
N TYR A 60 6.57 -7.92 -3.70
CA TYR A 60 5.72 -7.31 -2.67
C TYR A 60 4.39 -6.79 -3.25
N PHE A 61 4.44 -5.96 -4.31
CA PHE A 61 3.23 -5.46 -4.97
C PHE A 61 2.45 -6.56 -5.67
N TYR A 62 3.13 -7.57 -6.22
CA TYR A 62 2.45 -8.77 -6.72
C TYR A 62 1.67 -9.46 -5.60
N ALA A 63 2.29 -9.71 -4.44
CA ALA A 63 1.63 -10.34 -3.30
C ALA A 63 0.46 -9.50 -2.75
N ILE A 64 0.60 -8.18 -2.66
CA ILE A 64 -0.50 -7.28 -2.30
C ILE A 64 -1.65 -7.39 -3.31
N SER A 65 -1.35 -7.43 -4.61
CA SER A 65 -2.39 -7.54 -5.64
C SER A 65 -3.20 -8.83 -5.52
N GLU A 66 -2.55 -9.96 -5.21
CA GLU A 66 -3.22 -11.24 -4.96
C GLU A 66 -4.05 -11.19 -3.66
N ALA A 67 -3.51 -10.60 -2.59
CA ALA A 67 -4.22 -10.44 -1.34
C ALA A 67 -5.46 -9.56 -1.48
N LEU A 68 -5.36 -8.44 -2.20
CA LEU A 68 -6.50 -7.55 -2.50
C LEU A 68 -7.57 -8.28 -3.33
N LEU A 69 -7.18 -9.10 -4.32
CA LEU A 69 -8.13 -9.93 -5.06
C LEU A 69 -8.90 -10.90 -4.14
N SER A 70 -8.22 -11.46 -3.14
CA SER A 70 -8.81 -12.42 -2.20
C SER A 70 -9.80 -11.80 -1.20
N ALA A 71 -9.75 -10.48 -0.98
CA ALA A 71 -10.54 -9.79 0.04
C ALA A 71 -12.05 -10.03 -0.10
N LYS A 72 -12.74 -10.23 1.03
CA LYS A 72 -14.19 -10.51 1.08
C LYS A 72 -14.97 -9.56 1.98
N LYS A 73 -14.34 -8.95 2.98
CA LYS A 73 -15.02 -8.12 3.98
C LYS A 73 -14.44 -6.72 4.04
N GLU A 74 -13.14 -6.61 4.27
CA GLU A 74 -12.51 -5.32 4.53
C GLU A 74 -11.05 -5.23 4.10
N ILE A 75 -10.64 -4.04 3.69
CA ILE A 75 -9.27 -3.68 3.36
C ILE A 75 -8.90 -2.42 4.14
N PHE A 76 -7.77 -2.44 4.84
CA PHE A 76 -7.19 -1.28 5.49
C PHE A 76 -5.87 -0.91 4.82
N ILE A 77 -5.67 0.36 4.51
CA ILE A 77 -4.42 0.87 3.91
C ILE A 77 -3.94 2.09 4.70
N GLY A 78 -2.73 2.03 5.22
CA GLY A 78 -2.00 3.17 5.77
C GLY A 78 -0.77 3.44 4.92
N ASP A 79 -0.61 4.68 4.46
CA ASP A 79 0.53 5.08 3.63
C ASP A 79 0.97 6.52 3.97
N TRP A 80 2.28 6.76 3.86
CA TRP A 80 2.81 8.12 3.88
C TRP A 80 2.53 8.83 2.55
N TRP A 81 2.67 8.09 1.45
CA TRP A 81 2.24 8.54 0.13
C TRP A 81 1.57 7.40 -0.63
N LEU A 82 0.38 7.66 -1.18
CA LEU A 82 -0.37 6.70 -1.98
C LEU A 82 -0.67 7.31 -3.36
N SER A 83 -0.27 6.62 -4.43
CA SER A 83 -0.61 6.98 -5.81
C SER A 83 -1.73 6.05 -6.32
N PRO A 84 -2.97 6.53 -6.47
CA PRO A 84 -4.10 5.69 -6.90
C PRO A 84 -3.83 4.97 -8.24
N GLU A 85 -3.08 5.61 -9.13
CA GLU A 85 -2.79 5.11 -10.48
C GLU A 85 -1.54 4.21 -10.54
N LEU A 86 -0.99 3.77 -9.40
CA LEU A 86 0.11 2.81 -9.35
C LEU A 86 -0.30 1.44 -9.91
N TYR A 87 0.51 0.89 -10.81
CA TYR A 87 0.39 -0.50 -11.25
C TYR A 87 1.11 -1.45 -10.30
N LEU A 88 0.36 -2.36 -9.68
CA LEU A 88 0.91 -3.37 -8.77
C LEU A 88 1.59 -4.54 -9.51
N ARG A 89 1.28 -4.72 -10.79
CA ARG A 89 1.92 -5.71 -11.68
C ARG A 89 2.41 -5.04 -12.95
N ARG A 90 3.58 -5.44 -13.42
CA ARG A 90 4.21 -4.92 -14.64
C ARG A 90 4.43 -6.04 -15.67
N PRO A 91 4.44 -5.73 -16.98
CA PRO A 91 4.22 -4.41 -17.58
C PRO A 91 2.74 -3.96 -17.48
N PRO A 92 2.44 -2.65 -17.37
CA PRO A 92 1.08 -2.12 -17.33
C PRO A 92 0.19 -2.57 -18.50
N SER A 93 0.75 -2.62 -19.71
CA SER A 93 0.04 -3.02 -20.94
C SER A 93 -0.61 -4.41 -20.89
N LYS A 94 -0.10 -5.32 -20.04
CA LYS A 94 -0.68 -6.66 -19.80
C LYS A 94 -1.45 -6.76 -18.49
N ASN A 95 -1.40 -5.72 -17.66
CA ASN A 95 -1.86 -5.74 -16.28
C ASN A 95 -2.71 -4.52 -15.93
N GLU A 96 -3.45 -3.97 -16.91
CA GLU A 96 -4.31 -2.81 -16.72
C GLU A 96 -5.31 -2.98 -15.57
N ASN A 97 -5.78 -4.21 -15.36
CA ASN A 97 -6.68 -4.56 -14.27
C ASN A 97 -6.03 -4.50 -12.87
N PHE A 98 -4.70 -4.43 -12.77
CA PHE A 98 -3.94 -4.41 -11.51
C PHE A 98 -3.40 -3.02 -11.16
N ARG A 99 -3.95 -1.97 -11.78
CA ARG A 99 -3.81 -0.62 -11.25
C ARG A 99 -4.60 -0.49 -9.95
N LEU A 100 -4.01 0.12 -8.92
CA LEU A 100 -4.50 0.11 -7.54
C LEU A 100 -5.95 0.61 -7.45
N ASP A 101 -6.23 1.79 -8.00
CA ASP A 101 -7.58 2.38 -8.09
C ASP A 101 -8.62 1.42 -8.68
N ARG A 102 -8.32 0.78 -9.81
CA ARG A 102 -9.22 -0.15 -10.50
C ARG A 102 -9.46 -1.42 -9.70
N LEU A 103 -8.41 -1.95 -9.07
CA LEU A 103 -8.53 -3.13 -8.21
C LEU A 103 -9.40 -2.81 -6.99
N LEU A 104 -9.15 -1.69 -6.29
CA LEU A 104 -9.95 -1.28 -5.14
C LEU A 104 -11.41 -1.01 -5.53
N LYS A 105 -11.66 -0.36 -6.67
CA LYS A 105 -13.02 -0.14 -7.19
C LYS A 105 -13.77 -1.47 -7.38
N ARG A 106 -13.17 -2.46 -8.04
CA ARG A 106 -13.79 -3.79 -8.22
C ARG A 106 -14.10 -4.46 -6.89
N LYS A 107 -13.16 -4.43 -5.94
CA LYS A 107 -13.40 -5.02 -4.60
C LYS A 107 -14.53 -4.29 -3.86
N ALA A 108 -14.60 -2.97 -4.00
CA ALA A 108 -15.67 -2.18 -3.41
C ALA A 108 -17.05 -2.50 -4.01
N GLU A 109 -17.11 -2.74 -5.33
CA GLU A 109 -18.31 -3.20 -6.07
C GLU A 109 -18.73 -4.62 -5.67
N GLU A 110 -17.78 -5.49 -5.29
CA GLU A 110 -18.04 -6.81 -4.68
C GLU A 110 -18.52 -6.72 -3.21
N GLY A 111 -18.66 -5.51 -2.66
CA GLY A 111 -19.18 -5.27 -1.30
C GLY A 111 -18.11 -5.09 -0.22
N VAL A 112 -16.82 -5.20 -0.56
CA VAL A 112 -15.71 -5.02 0.40
C VAL A 112 -15.67 -3.58 0.90
N GLN A 113 -15.55 -3.40 2.22
CA GLN A 113 -15.36 -2.09 2.84
C GLN A 113 -13.88 -1.70 2.83
N ILE A 114 -13.54 -0.53 2.30
CA ILE A 114 -12.15 -0.11 2.11
C ILE A 114 -11.88 1.16 2.90
N TYR A 115 -10.92 1.12 3.81
CA TYR A 115 -10.56 2.21 4.70
C TYR A 115 -9.10 2.61 4.48
N ILE A 116 -8.87 3.87 4.16
CA ILE A 116 -7.55 4.37 3.76
C ILE A 116 -7.19 5.60 4.60
N ALA A 117 -6.09 5.52 5.35
CA ALA A 117 -5.57 6.63 6.14
C ALA A 117 -4.22 7.07 5.55
N ILE A 118 -4.16 8.28 5.00
CA ILE A 118 -2.97 8.81 4.32
C ILE A 118 -2.43 10.00 5.13
N TYR A 119 -1.10 10.14 5.19
CA TYR A 119 -0.49 11.36 5.68
C TYR A 119 -1.01 12.59 4.90
N LYS A 120 -1.35 13.65 5.64
CA LYS A 120 -1.69 14.95 5.08
C LYS A 120 -0.44 15.82 5.10
N GLU A 121 0.17 16.02 3.94
CA GLU A 121 1.29 16.94 3.74
C GLU A 121 0.86 18.41 3.86
N ILE A 122 1.81 19.26 4.25
CA ILE A 122 1.74 20.71 4.06
C ILE A 122 2.35 21.01 2.69
N TYR A 123 1.49 21.27 1.71
CA TYR A 123 1.95 21.73 0.41
C TYR A 123 2.24 23.25 0.44
N PRO A 124 3.33 23.74 -0.16
CA PRO A 124 4.43 22.97 -0.78
C PRO A 124 5.57 22.62 0.20
N THR A 125 5.47 23.02 1.47
CA THR A 125 6.59 23.01 2.43
C THR A 125 7.18 21.64 2.76
N THR A 126 6.36 20.59 2.81
CA THR A 126 6.75 19.27 3.33
C THR A 126 6.62 18.13 2.32
N GLY A 127 6.11 18.41 1.12
CA GLY A 127 6.15 17.43 0.04
C GLY A 127 5.19 17.67 -1.12
N THR A 128 5.34 16.83 -2.14
CA THR A 128 4.68 16.90 -3.45
C THR A 128 3.70 15.74 -3.69
N GLN A 129 3.40 14.97 -2.62
CA GLN A 129 2.60 13.74 -2.65
C GLN A 129 1.14 13.96 -3.09
N ASN A 130 0.62 15.19 -2.87
CA ASN A 130 -0.76 15.59 -3.16
C ASN A 130 -1.80 14.60 -2.59
N SER A 131 -1.79 14.37 -1.28
CA SER A 131 -2.76 13.47 -0.63
C SER A 131 -4.21 13.89 -0.88
N LYS A 132 -4.45 15.17 -1.21
CA LYS A 132 -5.77 15.68 -1.63
C LYS A 132 -6.23 15.01 -2.94
N HIS A 133 -5.34 14.86 -3.92
CA HIS A 133 -5.59 14.07 -5.13
C HIS A 133 -5.92 12.64 -4.76
N SER A 134 -5.04 11.95 -4.01
CA SER A 134 -5.24 10.55 -3.65
C SER A 134 -6.58 10.31 -2.95
N LYS A 135 -6.95 11.17 -2.00
CA LYS A 135 -8.26 11.12 -1.34
C LYS A 135 -9.41 11.30 -2.32
N SER A 136 -9.33 12.30 -3.20
CA SER A 136 -10.43 12.63 -4.11
C SER A 136 -10.60 11.54 -5.16
N ALA A 137 -9.52 11.09 -5.77
CA ALA A 137 -9.49 10.01 -6.75
C ALA A 137 -10.11 8.73 -6.17
N LEU A 138 -9.67 8.28 -4.99
CA LEU A 138 -10.12 7.02 -4.39
C LEU A 138 -11.55 7.08 -3.84
N LYS A 139 -11.88 8.13 -3.08
CA LYS A 139 -13.22 8.28 -2.47
C LYS A 139 -14.32 8.33 -3.54
N ASN A 140 -14.03 8.91 -4.70
CA ASN A 140 -15.01 9.06 -5.77
C ASN A 140 -15.24 7.77 -6.59
N LEU A 141 -14.46 6.70 -6.36
CA LEU A 141 -14.63 5.44 -7.09
C LEU A 141 -15.87 4.65 -6.66
N HIS A 142 -16.17 4.61 -5.35
CA HIS A 142 -17.27 3.83 -4.78
C HIS A 142 -17.58 4.26 -3.33
N PRO A 143 -18.85 4.26 -2.85
CA PRO A 143 -19.21 4.62 -1.48
C PRO A 143 -18.59 3.73 -0.38
N ASN A 144 -18.18 2.51 -0.72
CA ASN A 144 -17.46 1.63 0.22
C ASN A 144 -16.00 2.03 0.43
N ILE A 145 -15.46 2.98 -0.34
CA ILE A 145 -14.08 3.48 -0.19
C ILE A 145 -14.11 4.77 0.63
N LYS A 146 -13.55 4.68 1.84
CA LYS A 146 -13.47 5.77 2.82
C LYS A 146 -12.03 6.19 2.99
N VAL A 147 -11.75 7.49 2.83
CA VAL A 147 -10.38 8.02 2.93
C VAL A 147 -10.30 9.17 3.94
N GLN A 148 -9.46 8.96 4.96
CA GLN A 148 -9.06 9.97 5.94
C GLN A 148 -7.65 10.50 5.64
N ARG A 149 -7.42 11.76 5.98
CA ARG A 149 -6.10 12.40 5.92
C ARG A 149 -5.81 13.06 7.26
N HIS A 150 -4.59 12.91 7.76
CA HIS A 150 -4.16 13.44 9.06
C HIS A 150 -2.64 13.71 9.04
N PRO A 151 -2.12 14.70 9.79
CA PRO A 151 -2.82 15.63 10.70
C PRO A 151 -3.49 16.81 9.99
N ASP A 152 -4.49 17.43 10.62
CA ASP A 152 -4.85 18.81 10.28
C ASP A 152 -3.92 19.75 11.05
N PHE A 153 -3.11 20.54 10.33
CA PHE A 153 -2.21 21.48 10.97
C PHE A 153 -2.97 22.66 11.55
N ILE A 154 -2.90 22.82 12.86
CA ILE A 154 -3.35 24.02 13.58
C ILE A 154 -2.09 24.83 13.89
N ALA A 155 -2.04 26.08 13.42
CA ALA A 155 -0.86 26.92 13.44
C ALA A 155 -0.29 27.20 14.84
N GLU A 156 -1.10 27.04 15.89
CA GLU A 156 -0.79 27.40 17.27
C GLU A 156 0.12 26.39 18.02
N VAL A 157 0.24 25.15 17.51
CA VAL A 157 1.05 24.11 18.18
C VAL A 157 2.29 23.81 17.32
N GLY A 158 3.33 24.62 17.51
CA GLY A 158 4.57 24.68 16.73
C GLY A 158 5.40 23.38 16.57
N THR A 159 4.92 22.24 17.06
CA THR A 159 5.60 20.93 17.00
C THR A 159 5.07 19.97 15.92
N HIS A 160 3.90 20.25 15.32
CA HIS A 160 3.29 19.34 14.32
C HIS A 160 3.97 19.35 12.95
N TYR A 161 4.82 20.34 12.67
CA TYR A 161 5.45 20.50 11.35
C TYR A 161 6.52 19.45 11.01
N MET A 162 7.02 18.72 12.00
CA MET A 162 8.20 17.85 11.84
C MET A 162 7.88 16.36 11.79
N TRP A 163 6.65 15.95 12.12
CA TRP A 163 6.26 14.55 12.22
C TRP A 163 5.27 14.14 11.15
N THR A 164 5.33 12.87 10.75
CA THR A 164 4.46 12.32 9.71
C THR A 164 3.90 10.97 10.15
N HIS A 165 2.77 10.56 9.55
CA HIS A 165 2.35 9.16 9.55
C HIS A 165 3.19 8.44 8.51
N HIS A 166 4.22 7.73 8.96
CA HIS A 166 5.26 7.19 8.08
C HIS A 166 5.17 5.68 7.86
N GLU A 167 4.32 5.00 8.62
CA GLU A 167 4.07 3.57 8.45
C GLU A 167 3.40 3.28 7.11
N LYS A 168 3.80 2.16 6.51
CA LYS A 168 3.15 1.59 5.33
C LYS A 168 2.55 0.25 5.73
N LEU A 169 1.25 0.11 5.58
CA LEU A 169 0.55 -1.12 5.92
C LEU A 169 -0.63 -1.38 4.99
N VAL A 170 -0.86 -2.66 4.71
CA VAL A 170 -2.07 -3.15 4.05
C VAL A 170 -2.59 -4.33 4.85
N VAL A 171 -3.87 -4.29 5.25
CA VAL A 171 -4.53 -5.38 5.97
C VAL A 171 -5.73 -5.85 5.16
N ILE A 172 -5.87 -7.16 4.99
CA ILE A 172 -6.96 -7.80 4.25
C ILE A 172 -7.72 -8.71 5.20
N ASP A 173 -9.02 -8.46 5.36
CA ASP A 173 -9.96 -9.25 6.16
C ASP A 173 -9.46 -9.56 7.59
N ARG A 174 -8.63 -8.66 8.15
CA ARG A 174 -7.94 -8.84 9.45
C ARG A 174 -7.15 -10.15 9.57
N ARG A 175 -6.75 -10.75 8.44
CA ARG A 175 -6.13 -12.08 8.36
C ARG A 175 -4.76 -12.07 7.70
N ILE A 176 -4.58 -11.21 6.70
CA ILE A 176 -3.32 -11.02 5.99
C ILE A 176 -2.90 -9.58 6.18
N SER A 177 -1.66 -9.35 6.58
CA SER A 177 -1.10 -8.01 6.71
C SER A 177 0.26 -7.90 6.05
N PHE A 178 0.53 -6.73 5.50
CA PHE A 178 1.79 -6.32 4.92
C PHE A 178 2.28 -5.07 5.64
N ILE A 179 3.55 -5.02 6.01
CA ILE A 179 4.22 -3.82 6.56
C ILE A 179 5.66 -3.73 6.02
N GLY A 180 6.22 -2.53 5.92
CA GLY A 180 7.61 -2.35 5.46
C GLY A 180 7.95 -0.90 5.10
N GLY A 181 9.01 -0.72 4.30
CA GLY A 181 9.41 0.59 3.77
C GLY A 181 8.69 1.01 2.48
N LEU A 182 7.98 0.08 1.84
CA LEU A 182 7.33 0.27 0.55
C LEU A 182 5.93 0.87 0.64
N ASP A 183 5.81 2.16 0.33
CA ASP A 183 4.53 2.83 0.08
C ASP A 183 3.87 2.34 -1.22
N LEU A 184 2.55 2.39 -1.30
CA LEU A 184 1.80 2.18 -2.55
C LEU A 184 1.79 3.43 -3.44
N CYS A 185 2.98 3.92 -3.84
CA CYS A 185 3.12 5.07 -4.72
C CYS A 185 4.23 4.95 -5.75
N PHE A 186 4.35 5.98 -6.60
CA PHE A 186 5.32 6.03 -7.69
C PHE A 186 6.78 5.99 -7.22
N GLY A 187 7.64 5.48 -8.09
CA GLY A 187 9.08 5.34 -7.90
C GLY A 187 9.50 4.14 -7.06
N ARG A 188 8.56 3.47 -6.37
CA ARG A 188 8.87 2.33 -5.49
C ARG A 188 8.98 1.01 -6.23
N TYR A 189 8.27 0.84 -7.37
CA TYR A 189 8.35 -0.40 -8.12
C TYR A 189 9.78 -0.62 -8.61
N ASP A 190 10.39 -1.73 -8.21
CA ASP A 190 11.69 -2.14 -8.76
C ASP A 190 11.85 -3.66 -8.67
N THR A 191 12.88 -4.16 -9.32
CA THR A 191 13.31 -5.56 -9.32
C THR A 191 14.75 -5.63 -8.82
N HIS A 192 15.22 -6.82 -8.46
CA HIS A 192 16.62 -7.06 -8.09
C HIS A 192 17.65 -6.65 -9.16
N SER A 193 17.21 -6.43 -10.41
CA SER A 193 18.10 -5.97 -11.48
C SER A 193 18.33 -4.46 -11.48
N HIS A 194 17.55 -3.68 -10.73
CA HIS A 194 17.68 -2.23 -10.57
C HIS A 194 17.92 -1.50 -11.89
N GLN A 195 17.04 -1.75 -12.86
CA GLN A 195 17.21 -1.23 -14.22
C GLN A 195 17.18 0.30 -14.22
N LEU A 196 18.18 0.88 -14.87
CA LEU A 196 18.39 2.32 -14.97
C LEU A 196 17.56 2.95 -16.10
N VAL A 197 17.27 2.17 -17.15
CA VAL A 197 16.66 2.67 -18.39
C VAL A 197 15.43 1.85 -18.71
N ASP A 198 14.36 2.54 -19.10
CA ASP A 198 13.11 1.95 -19.58
C ASP A 198 12.59 2.79 -20.75
N ASN A 199 13.16 2.51 -21.91
CA ASN A 199 12.79 3.17 -23.15
C ASN A 199 12.25 2.13 -24.13
N ALA A 200 10.93 2.09 -24.24
CA ALA A 200 10.22 1.17 -25.13
C ALA A 200 10.52 1.44 -26.63
N GLU A 201 10.83 2.69 -27.01
CA GLU A 201 11.18 3.03 -28.40
C GLU A 201 12.54 2.45 -28.82
N ILE A 202 13.46 2.27 -27.87
CA ILE A 202 14.82 1.81 -28.14
C ILE A 202 14.97 0.29 -27.95
N SER A 203 14.14 -0.32 -27.11
CA SER A 203 14.41 -1.67 -26.59
C SER A 203 13.51 -2.80 -27.10
N ASP A 204 12.50 -2.52 -27.94
CA ASP A 204 11.41 -3.48 -28.31
C ASP A 204 10.72 -4.13 -27.09
N ARG A 205 10.99 -3.62 -25.87
CA ARG A 205 10.44 -4.12 -24.61
C ARG A 205 9.22 -3.30 -24.24
N MET A 206 8.29 -3.95 -23.53
CA MET A 206 7.14 -3.28 -22.97
C MET A 206 7.59 -2.32 -21.87
N GLU A 207 7.01 -1.12 -21.85
CA GLU A 207 7.24 -0.13 -20.81
C GLU A 207 6.94 -0.73 -19.43
N ILE A 208 7.86 -0.55 -18.50
CA ILE A 208 7.75 -1.06 -17.13
C ILE A 208 7.33 0.04 -16.18
N TRP A 209 7.85 1.26 -16.32
CA TRP A 209 7.60 2.43 -15.46
C TRP A 209 6.91 3.55 -16.27
N PRO A 210 5.56 3.61 -16.31
CA PRO A 210 4.84 4.61 -17.08
C PRO A 210 4.84 5.99 -16.38
N GLY A 211 4.86 7.06 -17.17
CA GLY A 211 4.68 8.43 -16.68
C GLY A 211 5.63 8.81 -15.54
N GLN A 212 5.07 9.31 -14.43
CA GLN A 212 5.82 9.72 -13.25
C GLN A 212 6.47 8.55 -12.49
N ASP A 213 6.07 7.30 -12.76
CA ASP A 213 6.71 6.15 -12.12
C ASP A 213 8.15 5.92 -12.62
N TYR A 214 8.47 6.46 -13.79
CA TYR A 214 9.86 6.67 -14.20
C TYR A 214 10.36 7.99 -13.61
N SER A 215 11.10 7.92 -12.52
CA SER A 215 11.52 9.10 -11.77
C SER A 215 12.98 9.05 -11.35
N ASN A 216 13.55 10.24 -11.19
CA ASN A 216 14.83 10.45 -10.53
C ASN A 216 14.73 11.71 -9.66
N PRO A 217 14.33 11.57 -8.38
CA PRO A 217 14.12 12.71 -7.48
C PRO A 217 15.38 13.55 -7.21
N ARG A 218 16.59 13.06 -7.55
CA ARG A 218 17.82 13.85 -7.47
C ARG A 218 17.97 14.85 -8.63
N ILE A 219 17.28 14.60 -9.74
CA ILE A 219 17.25 15.47 -10.92
C ILE A 219 15.98 16.32 -10.94
N CYS A 220 14.83 15.69 -10.75
CA CYS A 220 13.54 16.35 -10.66
C CYS A 220 12.65 15.57 -9.68
N ASP A 221 12.26 16.23 -8.59
CA ASP A 221 11.30 15.66 -7.65
C ASP A 221 9.91 15.58 -8.28
N PHE A 222 9.04 14.74 -7.71
CA PHE A 222 7.67 14.58 -8.16
C PHE A 222 6.93 15.92 -8.18
N ALA A 223 6.12 16.15 -9.21
CA ALA A 223 5.38 17.41 -9.36
C ALA A 223 4.07 17.16 -10.08
N ASN A 224 3.00 17.85 -9.65
CA ASN A 224 1.66 17.74 -10.24
C ASN A 224 1.26 16.26 -10.43
N VAL A 225 1.35 15.46 -9.36
CA VAL A 225 1.21 13.99 -9.42
C VAL A 225 -0.19 13.51 -9.87
N ASP A 226 -1.18 14.41 -9.91
CA ASP A 226 -2.47 14.20 -10.55
C ASP A 226 -2.34 14.04 -12.08
N GLN A 227 -1.31 14.65 -12.69
CA GLN A 227 -0.88 14.39 -14.07
C GLN A 227 0.06 13.17 -14.12
N TRP A 228 -0.41 12.04 -13.62
CA TRP A 228 0.41 10.84 -13.37
C TRP A 228 1.11 10.26 -14.61
N MET A 229 0.53 10.40 -15.81
CA MET A 229 1.16 9.95 -17.07
C MET A 229 2.22 10.91 -17.62
N LYS A 230 2.32 12.12 -17.08
CA LYS A 230 3.30 13.09 -17.54
C LYS A 230 4.68 12.71 -17.02
N THR A 231 5.60 12.37 -17.91
CA THR A 231 6.99 12.10 -17.51
C THR A 231 7.66 13.41 -17.07
N LEU A 232 8.46 13.35 -16.00
CA LEU A 232 9.14 14.53 -15.42
C LEU A 232 10.56 14.73 -15.94
N VAL A 233 11.17 13.67 -16.46
CA VAL A 233 12.52 13.65 -17.03
C VAL A 233 12.49 13.01 -18.40
N ASP A 234 13.41 13.37 -19.28
CA ASP A 234 13.52 12.71 -20.59
C ASP A 234 14.15 11.31 -20.40
N LYS A 235 13.38 10.25 -20.72
CA LYS A 235 13.84 8.86 -20.62
C LYS A 235 15.01 8.52 -21.55
N LYS A 236 15.26 9.34 -22.58
CA LYS A 236 16.41 9.19 -23.50
C LYS A 236 17.71 9.69 -22.90
N GLU A 237 17.63 10.69 -22.02
CA GLU A 237 18.80 11.40 -21.48
C GLU A 237 19.05 11.09 -19.99
N VAL A 238 18.01 10.74 -19.25
CA VAL A 238 18.05 10.58 -17.79
C VAL A 238 17.66 9.17 -17.40
N ALA A 239 18.57 8.46 -16.74
CA ALA A 239 18.27 7.20 -16.06
C ALA A 239 17.33 7.43 -14.86
N ARG A 240 16.36 6.53 -14.66
CA ARG A 240 15.60 6.50 -13.40
C ARG A 240 16.53 6.19 -12.23
N MET A 241 16.15 6.60 -11.03
CA MET A 241 16.83 6.21 -9.81
C MET A 241 16.24 4.89 -9.31
N PRO A 242 17.02 3.79 -9.23
CA PRO A 242 16.53 2.55 -8.64
C PRO A 242 16.09 2.71 -7.20
N TRP A 243 15.15 1.86 -6.79
CA TRP A 243 14.62 1.81 -5.44
C TRP A 243 14.89 0.43 -4.85
N HIS A 244 15.65 0.41 -3.76
CA HIS A 244 15.91 -0.80 -2.99
C HIS A 244 15.24 -0.69 -1.64
N ASP A 245 14.46 -1.70 -1.26
CA ASP A 245 13.66 -1.65 -0.04
C ASP A 245 13.31 -3.05 0.46
N VAL A 246 12.75 -3.12 1.67
CA VAL A 246 12.32 -4.37 2.31
C VAL A 246 10.92 -4.21 2.90
N ALA A 247 10.14 -5.27 2.76
CA ALA A 247 8.85 -5.40 3.41
C ALA A 247 8.61 -6.84 3.87
N ILE A 248 7.59 -7.03 4.70
CA ILE A 248 7.15 -8.34 5.16
C ILE A 248 5.63 -8.47 4.99
N GLY A 249 5.18 -9.68 4.73
CA GLY A 249 3.77 -10.07 4.76
C GLY A 249 3.58 -11.26 5.69
N PHE A 250 2.51 -11.27 6.47
CA PHE A 250 2.23 -12.33 7.42
C PHE A 250 0.73 -12.60 7.56
N VAL A 251 0.43 -13.80 8.05
CA VAL A 251 -0.93 -14.30 8.22
C VAL A 251 -1.21 -14.60 9.69
N GLY A 252 -2.44 -14.36 10.11
CA GLY A 252 -3.01 -14.86 11.35
C GLY A 252 -2.88 -13.84 12.45
N LYS A 253 -2.44 -14.29 13.62
CA LYS A 253 -2.44 -13.50 14.86
C LYS A 253 -1.79 -12.11 14.76
N PRO A 254 -0.61 -11.93 14.13
CA PRO A 254 -0.02 -10.60 13.98
C PRO A 254 -0.80 -9.69 13.01
N ALA A 255 -1.54 -10.25 12.06
CA ALA A 255 -2.35 -9.45 11.15
C ALA A 255 -3.45 -8.69 11.92
N LEU A 256 -4.01 -9.33 12.95
CA LEU A 256 -4.96 -8.70 13.88
C LEU A 256 -4.31 -7.58 14.70
N ASP A 257 -3.04 -7.70 15.08
CA ASP A 257 -2.33 -6.65 15.81
C ASP A 257 -2.13 -5.41 14.93
N VAL A 258 -1.75 -5.59 13.66
CA VAL A 258 -1.68 -4.48 12.68
C VAL A 258 -3.05 -3.88 12.41
N ALA A 259 -4.08 -4.73 12.27
CA ALA A 259 -5.45 -4.27 12.10
C ALA A 259 -5.89 -3.39 13.27
N ARG A 260 -5.60 -3.81 14.51
CA ARG A 260 -5.90 -3.05 15.72
C ARG A 260 -5.20 -1.69 15.71
N HIS A 261 -3.92 -1.64 15.39
CA HIS A 261 -3.19 -0.38 15.25
C HIS A 261 -3.90 0.57 14.26
N PHE A 262 -4.30 0.06 13.09
CA PHE A 262 -5.03 0.84 12.10
C PHE A 262 -6.39 1.32 12.63
N ILE A 263 -7.18 0.44 13.26
CA ILE A 263 -8.50 0.75 13.81
C ILE A 263 -8.42 1.81 14.91
N GLU A 264 -7.46 1.68 15.84
CA GLU A 264 -7.23 2.67 16.89
C GLU A 264 -6.92 4.04 16.30
N ARG A 265 -6.04 4.10 15.28
CA ARG A 265 -5.72 5.35 14.58
C ARG A 265 -6.91 5.91 13.80
N TRP A 266 -7.66 5.07 13.09
CA TRP A 266 -8.84 5.47 12.33
C TRP A 266 -9.90 6.12 13.24
N ASN A 267 -10.17 5.49 14.38
CA ASN A 267 -11.12 5.99 15.36
C ASN A 267 -10.60 7.26 16.05
N PHE A 268 -9.30 7.34 16.34
CA PHE A 268 -8.67 8.55 16.86
C PHE A 268 -8.87 9.74 15.89
N ILE A 269 -8.55 9.57 14.60
CA ILE A 269 -8.72 10.61 13.59
C ILE A 269 -10.19 11.03 13.47
N LYS A 270 -11.12 10.06 13.47
CA LYS A 270 -12.56 10.35 13.44
C LYS A 270 -12.97 11.19 14.65
N LYS A 271 -12.54 10.80 15.85
CA LYS A 271 -12.84 11.49 17.10
C LYS A 271 -12.30 12.92 17.08
N GLU A 272 -11.04 13.10 16.73
CA GLU A 272 -10.41 14.41 16.68
C GLU A 272 -11.12 15.37 15.70
N LYS A 273 -11.48 14.87 14.52
CA LYS A 273 -11.95 15.73 13.42
C LYS A 273 -13.45 15.90 13.38
N ALA A 274 -14.21 14.89 13.79
CA ALA A 274 -15.63 14.80 13.49
C ALA A 274 -16.38 13.77 14.34
N GLU A 275 -16.12 13.70 15.66
CA GLU A 275 -16.68 12.70 16.58
C GLU A 275 -18.19 12.46 16.38
N ASN A 276 -18.97 13.55 16.28
CA ASN A 276 -20.43 13.50 16.21
C ASN A 276 -20.99 13.53 14.76
N ASN A 277 -20.13 13.45 13.73
CA ASN A 277 -20.58 13.50 12.34
C ASN A 277 -20.70 12.10 11.72
N PRO A 278 -21.92 11.53 11.58
CA PRO A 278 -22.09 10.20 11.02
C PRO A 278 -21.74 10.12 9.51
N LYS A 279 -21.69 11.26 8.81
CA LYS A 279 -21.29 11.33 7.40
C LYS A 279 -19.77 11.42 7.22
N TYR A 280 -19.03 11.70 8.29
CA TYR A 280 -17.58 11.63 8.25
C TYR A 280 -17.17 10.16 8.33
N PRO A 281 -16.29 9.68 7.43
CA PRO A 281 -15.80 8.30 7.46
C PRO A 281 -15.21 7.93 8.82
#